data_AF-A0A1M6GT60-F1
#
_entry.id   AF-A0A1M6GT60-F1
#
_cell.length_a   1.000
_cell.length_b   1.000
_cell.length_c   1.000
_cell.angle_alpha   90.00
_cell.angle_beta   90.00
_cell.angle_gamma   90.00
#
_symmetry.space_group_name_H-M   'P 1'
#
loop_
_entity.id
_entity.type
_entity.pdbx_description
1 polymer ?
#
loop_
_entity_poly.entity_id
_entity_poly.type
_entity_poly.pdbx_seq_one_letter_code
_entity_poly.pdbx_strand_id
1 'polypeptide(L)'
;MFYREIKDLLNKLNSENIEELKPNLIRKVNELVLNINDDNISDDELDMLYNFFIMREELRREVSENISEEDSLMEGLLIENFIKEFEEFISEFENKDYISDAIELINTSIRSIGGIARGYRLVKKYAPSEDIDRVQYLMELKSEFYKQLRAYSSKGIYEEHFVICGLINVIRFELEEKSQEHGRHVISMLTDYRTKKMKSLEEFERENHLGELKTKMTVEFGKELQRRIYLWDSLTRKLQDHYYLENLYEEESNRIK
;
A
#
# COMPACT_ATOMS: atom_id res chain seq x y z
N MET A 1 -18.62 1.76 7.49
CA MET A 1 -20.02 1.75 7.97
C MET A 1 -20.69 0.40 7.70
N PHE A 2 -20.60 -0.12 6.46
CA PHE A 2 -21.10 -1.45 6.04
C PHE A 2 -20.76 -2.65 6.95
N TYR A 3 -19.49 -2.82 7.36
CA TYR A 3 -19.09 -4.01 8.13
C TYR A 3 -19.81 -4.18 9.47
N ARG A 4 -20.19 -3.07 10.13
CA ARG A 4 -20.93 -3.12 11.39
C ARG A 4 -22.39 -3.46 11.12
N GLU A 5 -23.00 -2.81 10.13
CA GLU A 5 -24.40 -3.05 9.74
C GLU A 5 -24.62 -4.49 9.27
N ILE A 6 -23.72 -5.04 8.44
CA ILE A 6 -23.75 -6.45 8.02
C ILE A 6 -23.63 -7.36 9.23
N LYS A 7 -22.68 -7.09 10.14
CA LYS A 7 -22.50 -7.89 11.35
C LYS A 7 -23.72 -7.85 12.27
N ASP A 8 -24.36 -6.69 12.41
CA ASP A 8 -25.56 -6.51 13.22
C ASP A 8 -26.78 -7.20 12.58
N LEU A 9 -26.91 -7.17 11.26
CA LEU A 9 -27.92 -7.95 10.53
C LEU A 9 -27.69 -9.45 10.73
N LEU A 10 -26.46 -9.94 10.56
CA LEU A 10 -26.10 -11.34 10.78
C LEU A 10 -26.42 -11.81 12.21
N ASN A 11 -26.14 -10.99 13.22
CA ASN A 11 -26.43 -11.32 14.61
C ASN A 11 -27.94 -11.38 14.93
N LYS A 12 -28.77 -10.72 14.12
CA LYS A 12 -30.23 -10.69 14.30
C LYS A 12 -30.95 -11.80 13.55
N LEU A 13 -30.32 -12.42 12.55
CA LEU A 13 -30.92 -13.48 11.76
C LEU A 13 -31.29 -14.70 12.61
N ASN A 14 -32.53 -15.15 12.46
CA ASN A 14 -33.04 -16.39 13.03
C ASN A 14 -34.12 -17.00 12.10
N SER A 15 -34.64 -18.16 12.47
CA SER A 15 -35.65 -18.88 11.66
C SER A 15 -36.96 -18.13 11.46
N GLU A 16 -37.24 -17.11 12.28
CA GLU A 16 -38.49 -16.35 12.26
C GLU A 16 -38.40 -15.08 11.40
N ASN A 17 -37.20 -14.50 11.24
CA ASN A 17 -37.01 -13.20 10.58
C ASN A 17 -36.12 -13.23 9.32
N ILE A 18 -35.66 -14.41 8.91
CA ILE A 18 -34.74 -14.55 7.77
C ILE A 18 -35.30 -13.96 6.47
N GLU A 19 -36.57 -14.20 6.14
CA GLU A 19 -37.18 -13.71 4.90
C GLU A 19 -37.31 -12.17 4.88
N GLU A 20 -37.48 -11.54 6.04
CA GLU A 20 -37.57 -10.08 6.16
C GLU A 20 -36.18 -9.42 6.09
N LEU A 21 -35.17 -10.03 6.72
CA LEU A 21 -33.83 -9.43 6.82
C LEU A 21 -32.92 -9.75 5.63
N LYS A 22 -33.21 -10.83 4.89
CA LYS A 22 -32.39 -11.29 3.76
C LYS A 22 -32.23 -10.23 2.66
N PRO A 23 -33.26 -9.50 2.19
CA PRO A 23 -33.08 -8.46 1.18
C PRO A 23 -32.11 -7.35 1.63
N ASN A 24 -32.26 -6.89 2.87
CA ASN A 24 -31.37 -5.89 3.45
C ASN A 24 -29.91 -6.38 3.54
N LEU A 25 -29.71 -7.65 3.90
CA LEU A 25 -28.38 -8.25 3.92
C LEU A 25 -27.79 -8.32 2.51
N ILE A 26 -28.56 -8.78 1.51
CA ILE A 26 -28.11 -8.87 0.11
C ILE A 26 -27.68 -7.49 -0.39
N ARG A 27 -28.52 -6.48 -0.20
CA ARG A 27 -28.19 -5.10 -0.59
C ARG A 27 -26.85 -4.66 0.03
N LYS A 28 -26.69 -4.83 1.35
CA LYS A 28 -25.47 -4.42 2.05
C LYS A 28 -24.23 -5.20 1.59
N VAL A 29 -24.38 -6.46 1.23
CA VAL A 29 -23.29 -7.27 0.65
C VAL A 29 -22.94 -6.79 -0.75
N ASN A 30 -23.92 -6.49 -1.61
CA ASN A 30 -23.65 -5.99 -2.96
C ASN A 30 -23.01 -4.60 -2.93
N GLU A 31 -23.51 -3.68 -2.10
CA GLU A 31 -22.90 -2.36 -1.84
C GLU A 31 -21.42 -2.52 -1.43
N LEU A 32 -21.15 -3.48 -0.54
CA LEU A 32 -19.79 -3.78 -0.08
C LEU A 32 -18.88 -4.32 -1.20
N VAL A 33 -19.36 -5.29 -1.98
CA VAL A 33 -18.58 -5.93 -3.05
C VAL A 33 -18.26 -4.94 -4.16
N LEU A 34 -19.25 -4.14 -4.57
CA LEU A 34 -19.11 -3.14 -5.63
C LEU A 34 -18.43 -1.85 -5.14
N ASN A 35 -18.27 -1.69 -3.83
CA ASN A 35 -17.78 -0.46 -3.20
C ASN A 35 -18.63 0.77 -3.61
N ILE A 36 -19.96 0.61 -3.63
CA ILE A 36 -20.94 1.65 -3.97
C ILE A 36 -21.70 2.06 -2.70
N ASN A 37 -21.88 3.36 -2.53
CA ASN A 37 -22.70 3.95 -1.47
C ASN A 37 -23.59 5.06 -2.05
N ASP A 38 -24.50 4.66 -2.94
CA ASP A 38 -25.49 5.55 -3.55
C ASP A 38 -26.88 5.21 -3.01
N ASP A 39 -27.48 6.12 -2.25
CA ASP A 39 -28.82 5.94 -1.68
C ASP A 39 -29.91 5.90 -2.76
N ASN A 40 -29.61 6.32 -3.99
CA ASN A 40 -30.58 6.36 -5.09
C ASN A 40 -30.57 5.08 -5.95
N ILE A 41 -29.61 4.17 -5.76
CA ILE A 41 -29.55 2.94 -6.55
C ILE A 41 -30.64 1.97 -6.10
N SER A 42 -31.45 1.51 -7.06
CA SER A 42 -32.47 0.49 -6.80
C SER A 42 -31.82 -0.87 -6.51
N ASP A 43 -32.51 -1.75 -5.77
CA ASP A 43 -32.02 -3.10 -5.50
C ASP A 43 -31.81 -3.90 -6.80
N ASP A 44 -32.73 -3.77 -7.76
CA ASP A 44 -32.62 -4.44 -9.08
C ASP A 44 -31.37 -3.98 -9.84
N GLU A 45 -31.08 -2.68 -9.84
CA GLU A 45 -29.88 -2.13 -10.49
C GLU A 45 -28.60 -2.59 -9.79
N LEU A 46 -28.59 -2.60 -8.46
CA LEU A 46 -27.47 -3.07 -7.67
C LEU A 46 -27.19 -4.56 -7.91
N ASP A 47 -28.24 -5.39 -7.99
CA ASP A 47 -28.15 -6.81 -8.33
C ASP A 47 -27.63 -7.02 -9.76
N MET A 48 -28.10 -6.23 -10.74
CA MET A 48 -27.58 -6.28 -12.10
C MET A 48 -26.08 -5.96 -12.17
N LEU A 49 -25.64 -4.91 -11.46
CA LEU A 49 -24.23 -4.55 -11.40
C LEU A 49 -23.39 -5.62 -10.71
N TYR A 50 -23.89 -6.19 -9.61
CA TYR A 50 -23.21 -7.28 -8.91
C TYR A 50 -23.03 -8.50 -9.81
N ASN A 51 -24.10 -8.94 -10.48
CA ASN A 51 -24.04 -10.09 -11.39
C ASN A 51 -23.09 -9.83 -12.56
N PHE A 52 -23.10 -8.63 -13.13
CA PHE A 52 -22.15 -8.25 -14.18
C PHE A 52 -20.69 -8.28 -13.68
N PHE A 53 -20.46 -7.76 -12.47
CA PHE A 53 -19.13 -7.77 -11.85
C PHE A 53 -18.61 -9.20 -11.63
N ILE A 54 -19.44 -10.09 -11.07
CA ILE A 54 -19.08 -11.49 -10.86
C ILE A 54 -18.81 -12.20 -12.18
N MET A 55 -19.70 -12.05 -13.19
CA MET A 55 -19.50 -12.64 -14.52
C MET A 55 -18.17 -12.19 -15.14
N ARG A 56 -17.81 -10.91 -15.01
CA ARG A 56 -16.53 -10.38 -15.50
C ARG A 56 -15.34 -11.03 -14.78
N GLU A 57 -15.40 -11.19 -13.47
CA GLU A 57 -14.32 -11.80 -12.69
C GLU A 57 -14.19 -13.31 -12.96
N GLU A 58 -15.30 -14.00 -13.19
CA GLU A 58 -15.31 -15.41 -13.63
C GLU A 58 -14.68 -15.56 -15.02
N LEU A 59 -15.09 -14.73 -15.99
CA LEU A 59 -14.48 -14.71 -17.33
C LEU A 59 -12.98 -14.41 -17.28
N ARG A 60 -12.53 -13.50 -16.40
CA ARG A 60 -11.10 -13.22 -16.21
C ARG A 60 -10.34 -14.43 -15.68
N ARG A 61 -10.91 -15.14 -14.71
CA ARG A 61 -10.31 -16.37 -14.19
C ARG A 61 -10.26 -17.44 -15.27
N GLU A 62 -11.36 -17.66 -15.99
CA GLU A 62 -11.42 -18.62 -17.10
C GLU A 62 -10.39 -18.30 -18.18
N VAL A 63 -10.26 -17.03 -18.56
CA VAL A 63 -9.20 -16.60 -19.48
C VAL A 63 -7.85 -16.95 -18.87
N SER A 64 -7.51 -16.47 -17.68
CA SER A 64 -6.23 -16.73 -16.99
C SER A 64 -5.86 -18.22 -16.88
N GLU A 65 -6.84 -19.10 -16.63
CA GLU A 65 -6.63 -20.56 -16.56
C GLU A 65 -6.40 -21.22 -17.94
N ASN A 66 -6.81 -20.56 -19.03
CA ASN A 66 -6.67 -21.03 -20.42
C ASN A 66 -5.62 -20.24 -21.22
N ILE A 67 -4.96 -19.26 -20.59
CA ILE A 67 -3.85 -18.52 -21.17
C ILE A 67 -2.65 -19.49 -21.37
N SER A 68 -1.92 -19.34 -22.48
CA SER A 68 -0.71 -20.13 -22.74
C SER A 68 0.36 -19.86 -21.66
N GLU A 69 1.30 -20.78 -21.40
CA GLU A 69 2.43 -20.50 -20.48
C GLU A 69 3.19 -19.23 -20.88
N GLU A 70 3.24 -18.92 -22.18
CA GLU A 70 3.89 -17.73 -22.75
C GLU A 70 3.20 -16.43 -22.33
N ASP A 71 1.88 -16.39 -22.44
CA ASP A 71 1.07 -15.23 -22.07
C ASP A 71 0.91 -15.11 -20.53
N SER A 72 1.03 -16.21 -19.78
CA SER A 72 1.07 -16.19 -18.31
C SER A 72 2.37 -15.61 -17.77
N LEU A 73 3.49 -15.67 -18.52
CA LEU A 73 4.75 -15.03 -18.16
C LEU A 73 4.70 -13.50 -18.33
N MET A 74 3.77 -13.02 -19.15
CA MET A 74 3.55 -11.61 -19.45
C MET A 74 2.74 -10.91 -18.36
N GLU A 75 1.76 -11.61 -17.79
CA GLU A 75 1.03 -11.14 -16.61
C GLU A 75 1.94 -11.11 -15.38
N GLY A 76 2.01 -9.97 -14.71
CA GLY A 76 2.86 -9.72 -13.56
C GLY A 76 4.26 -9.21 -13.88
N LEU A 77 4.64 -9.09 -15.16
CA LEU A 77 5.98 -8.65 -15.54
C LEU A 77 6.29 -7.23 -15.03
N LEU A 78 5.33 -6.31 -15.14
CA LEU A 78 5.47 -4.95 -14.60
C LEU A 78 5.54 -4.96 -13.06
N ILE A 79 4.77 -5.83 -12.42
CA ILE A 79 4.81 -6.02 -10.96
C ILE A 79 6.18 -6.53 -10.51
N GLU A 80 6.75 -7.53 -11.16
CA GLU A 80 8.06 -8.06 -10.77
C GLU A 80 9.18 -7.05 -11.02
N ASN A 81 9.13 -6.31 -12.12
CA ASN A 81 10.06 -5.19 -12.36
C ASN A 81 9.93 -4.12 -11.28
N PHE A 82 8.70 -3.74 -10.90
CA PHE A 82 8.48 -2.83 -9.78
C PHE A 82 9.01 -3.38 -8.46
N ILE A 83 8.76 -4.66 -8.13
CA ILE A 83 9.25 -5.29 -6.91
C ILE A 83 10.77 -5.22 -6.83
N LYS A 84 11.46 -5.43 -7.95
CA LYS A 84 12.93 -5.32 -8.01
C LYS A 84 13.41 -3.91 -7.69
N GLU A 85 12.85 -2.89 -8.36
CA GLU A 85 13.21 -1.49 -8.10
C GLU A 85 12.86 -1.07 -6.66
N PHE A 86 11.73 -1.55 -6.13
CA PHE A 86 11.31 -1.30 -4.76
C PHE A 86 12.22 -1.99 -3.73
N GLU A 87 12.64 -3.21 -3.98
CA GLU A 87 13.58 -3.94 -3.12
C GLU A 87 14.93 -3.21 -3.05
N GLU A 88 15.44 -2.75 -4.19
CA GLU A 88 16.65 -1.91 -4.25
C GLU A 88 16.45 -0.63 -3.42
N PHE A 89 15.31 0.05 -3.59
CA PHE A 89 14.99 1.23 -2.81
C PHE A 89 14.94 0.96 -1.30
N ILE A 90 14.28 -0.11 -0.85
CA ILE A 90 14.17 -0.47 0.57
C ILE A 90 15.53 -0.88 1.16
N SER A 91 16.37 -1.56 0.39
CA SER A 91 17.71 -1.95 0.84
C SER A 91 18.57 -0.75 1.26
N GLU A 92 18.35 0.42 0.64
CA GLU A 92 19.04 1.66 1.01
C GLU A 92 18.64 2.19 2.39
N PHE A 93 17.44 1.88 2.86
CA PHE A 93 17.03 2.18 4.23
C PHE A 93 17.68 1.22 5.20
N GLU A 94 17.70 -0.08 4.87
CA GLU A 94 18.32 -1.12 5.69
C GLU A 94 19.82 -0.85 5.88
N ASN A 95 20.54 -0.55 4.79
CA ASN A 95 21.99 -0.28 4.80
C ASN A 95 22.40 0.98 5.59
N LYS A 96 21.45 1.88 5.87
CA LYS A 96 21.68 3.15 6.57
C LYS A 96 20.96 3.22 7.92
N ASP A 97 20.52 2.08 8.45
CA ASP A 97 19.83 1.94 9.74
C ASP A 97 18.51 2.74 9.85
N TYR A 98 17.82 2.98 8.72
CA TYR A 98 16.52 3.65 8.66
C TYR A 98 15.34 2.67 8.62
N ILE A 99 15.43 1.58 9.37
CA ILE A 99 14.44 0.48 9.36
C ILE A 99 13.03 0.97 9.66
N SER A 100 12.86 1.93 10.59
CA SER A 100 11.55 2.48 10.92
C SER A 100 10.90 3.22 9.76
N ASP A 101 11.70 3.97 9.00
CA ASP A 101 11.21 4.71 7.84
C ASP A 101 10.79 3.74 6.72
N ALA A 102 11.52 2.63 6.56
CA ALA A 102 11.15 1.56 5.62
C ALA A 102 9.84 0.86 6.01
N ILE A 103 9.68 0.52 7.29
CA ILE A 103 8.45 -0.08 7.85
C ILE A 103 7.26 0.86 7.61
N GLU A 104 7.41 2.15 7.87
CA GLU A 104 6.36 3.14 7.66
C GLU A 104 5.97 3.23 6.18
N LEU A 105 6.97 3.32 5.30
CA LEU A 105 6.74 3.41 3.87
C LEU A 105 6.01 2.18 3.32
N ILE A 106 6.45 0.97 3.68
CA ILE A 106 5.78 -0.27 3.23
C ILE A 106 4.36 -0.36 3.78
N ASN A 107 4.12 0.05 5.03
CA ASN A 107 2.76 0.12 5.57
C ASN A 107 1.87 1.07 4.77
N THR A 108 2.38 2.25 4.39
CA THR A 108 1.66 3.19 3.52
C THR A 108 1.37 2.55 2.16
N SER A 109 2.37 1.93 1.52
CA SER A 109 2.20 1.24 0.23
C SER A 109 1.13 0.13 0.30
N ILE A 110 1.15 -0.70 1.34
CA ILE A 110 0.13 -1.75 1.58
C ILE A 110 -1.27 -1.13 1.69
N ARG A 111 -1.42 -0.03 2.43
CA ARG A 111 -2.72 0.63 2.59
C ARG A 111 -3.25 1.17 1.26
N SER A 112 -2.36 1.74 0.45
CA SER A 112 -2.70 2.36 -0.84
C SER A 112 -3.21 1.37 -1.88
N ILE A 113 -2.88 0.08 -1.76
CA ILE A 113 -3.42 -1.00 -2.62
C ILE A 113 -4.56 -1.78 -1.95
N GLY A 114 -5.22 -1.19 -0.94
CA GLY A 114 -6.38 -1.81 -0.28
C GLY A 114 -6.03 -2.86 0.79
N GLY A 115 -4.75 -3.00 1.14
CA GLY A 115 -4.25 -3.95 2.14
C GLY A 115 -4.37 -3.51 3.60
N ILE A 116 -5.20 -2.51 3.90
CA ILE A 116 -5.29 -1.83 5.21
C ILE A 116 -5.38 -2.82 6.38
N ALA A 117 -6.31 -3.78 6.32
CA ALA A 117 -6.51 -4.76 7.38
C ALA A 117 -5.28 -5.66 7.61
N ARG A 118 -4.54 -5.98 6.54
CA ARG A 118 -3.33 -6.82 6.62
C ARG A 118 -2.17 -6.04 7.23
N GLY A 119 -2.01 -4.78 6.85
CA GLY A 119 -1.08 -3.85 7.50
C GLY A 119 -1.36 -3.74 9.00
N TYR A 120 -2.61 -3.51 9.40
CA TYR A 120 -3.01 -3.47 10.81
C TYR A 120 -2.73 -4.77 11.55
N ARG A 121 -2.94 -5.94 10.92
CA ARG A 121 -2.62 -7.24 11.54
C ARG A 121 -1.15 -7.34 11.91
N LEU A 122 -0.26 -6.94 11.01
CA LEU A 122 1.18 -6.97 11.25
C LEU A 122 1.58 -5.93 12.30
N VAL A 123 1.09 -4.69 12.19
CA VAL A 123 1.31 -3.66 13.22
C VAL A 123 0.88 -4.17 14.60
N LYS A 124 -0.30 -4.79 14.72
CA LYS A 124 -0.79 -5.36 15.99
C LYS A 124 0.07 -6.51 16.51
N LYS A 125 0.63 -7.34 15.63
CA LYS A 125 1.52 -8.45 16.01
C LYS A 125 2.80 -7.93 16.68
N TYR A 126 3.33 -6.81 16.21
CA TYR A 126 4.61 -6.26 16.66
C TYR A 126 4.50 -5.09 17.64
N ALA A 127 3.38 -4.35 17.69
CA ALA A 127 3.18 -3.23 18.61
C ALA A 127 3.35 -3.52 20.13
N PRO A 128 3.05 -4.73 20.67
CA PRO A 128 3.07 -4.96 22.12
C PRO A 128 4.44 -5.28 22.73
N SER A 129 5.49 -5.56 21.95
CA SER A 129 6.77 -6.03 22.52
C SER A 129 7.75 -4.88 22.75
N GLU A 130 8.41 -4.84 23.91
CA GLU A 130 9.54 -3.93 24.15
C GLU A 130 10.78 -4.37 23.33
N ASP A 131 10.85 -5.65 22.95
CA ASP A 131 11.88 -6.28 22.11
C ASP A 131 11.36 -6.55 20.68
N ILE A 132 10.87 -5.53 19.97
CA ILE A 132 10.49 -5.70 18.55
C ILE A 132 11.74 -6.02 17.74
N ASP A 133 11.80 -7.24 17.19
CA ASP A 133 12.69 -7.54 16.08
C ASP A 133 12.21 -6.77 14.85
N ARG A 134 12.72 -5.54 14.70
CA ARG A 134 12.34 -4.63 13.60
C ARG A 134 12.76 -5.20 12.24
N VAL A 135 13.79 -6.04 12.19
CA VAL A 135 14.24 -6.70 10.96
C VAL A 135 13.22 -7.76 10.57
N GLN A 136 12.81 -8.62 11.50
CA GLN A 136 11.77 -9.62 11.25
C GLN A 136 10.43 -8.96 10.86
N TYR A 137 10.07 -7.85 11.52
CA TYR A 137 8.86 -7.10 11.18
C TYR A 137 8.93 -6.56 9.75
N LEU A 138 10.06 -5.98 9.35
CA LEU A 138 10.29 -5.48 8.00
C LEU A 138 10.18 -6.62 6.95
N MET A 139 10.79 -7.78 7.22
CA MET A 139 10.72 -8.94 6.32
C MET A 139 9.28 -9.44 6.11
N GLU A 140 8.49 -9.55 7.17
CA GLU A 140 7.09 -9.96 7.06
C GLU A 140 6.22 -8.92 6.33
N LEU A 141 6.51 -7.63 6.52
CA LEU A 141 5.86 -6.55 5.78
C LEU A 141 6.16 -6.63 4.28
N LYS A 142 7.43 -6.82 3.90
CA LYS A 142 7.83 -6.99 2.49
C LYS A 142 7.12 -8.18 1.86
N SER A 143 7.11 -9.31 2.56
CA SER A 143 6.43 -10.52 2.09
C SER A 143 4.93 -10.29 1.86
N GLU A 144 4.25 -9.64 2.81
CA GLU A 144 2.82 -9.33 2.67
C GLU A 144 2.55 -8.31 1.57
N PHE A 145 3.41 -7.31 1.40
CA PHE A 145 3.30 -6.34 0.31
C PHE A 145 3.44 -7.00 -1.07
N TYR A 146 4.48 -7.81 -1.27
CA TYR A 146 4.70 -8.50 -2.55
C TYR A 146 3.60 -9.50 -2.86
N LYS A 147 3.07 -10.19 -1.85
CA LYS A 147 1.91 -11.06 -2.02
C LYS A 147 0.67 -10.30 -2.48
N GLN A 148 0.45 -9.09 -1.97
CA GLN A 148 -0.68 -8.25 -2.40
C GLN A 148 -0.50 -7.73 -3.81
N LEU A 149 0.71 -7.26 -4.16
CA LEU A 149 1.04 -6.83 -5.51
C LEU A 149 0.77 -7.93 -6.54
N ARG A 150 1.30 -9.13 -6.31
CA ARG A 150 1.09 -10.28 -7.21
C ARG A 150 -0.37 -10.73 -7.34
N ALA A 151 -1.24 -10.35 -6.40
CA ALA A 151 -2.68 -10.60 -6.55
C ALA A 151 -3.34 -9.70 -7.62
N TYR A 152 -2.61 -8.72 -8.18
CA TYR A 152 -3.04 -7.91 -9.32
C TYR A 152 -2.59 -8.48 -10.67
N SER A 153 -1.60 -9.38 -10.71
CA SER A 153 -1.12 -10.00 -11.96
C SER A 153 -2.26 -10.68 -12.72
N SER A 154 -3.13 -11.42 -12.02
CA SER A 154 -4.27 -12.12 -12.64
C SER A 154 -5.45 -11.20 -12.99
N LYS A 155 -5.30 -9.88 -12.89
CA LYS A 155 -6.37 -8.91 -13.24
C LYS A 155 -6.17 -8.29 -14.62
N GLY A 156 -5.01 -8.54 -15.23
CA GLY A 156 -4.62 -8.06 -16.54
C GLY A 156 -3.71 -6.83 -16.51
N ILE A 157 -3.09 -6.58 -17.65
CA ILE A 157 -2.03 -5.56 -17.85
C ILE A 157 -2.47 -4.15 -17.43
N TYR A 158 -3.71 -3.76 -17.70
CA TYR A 158 -4.20 -2.41 -17.34
C TYR A 158 -4.26 -2.20 -15.83
N GLU A 159 -4.73 -3.19 -15.09
CA GLU A 159 -4.76 -3.17 -13.63
C GLU A 159 -3.35 -3.13 -13.03
N GLU A 160 -2.39 -3.85 -13.62
CA GLU A 160 -0.98 -3.75 -13.23
C GLU A 160 -0.45 -2.33 -13.41
N HIS A 161 -0.64 -1.74 -14.60
CA HIS A 161 -0.21 -0.38 -14.87
C HIS A 161 -0.84 0.61 -13.89
N PHE A 162 -2.14 0.50 -13.64
CA PHE A 162 -2.83 1.41 -12.72
C PHE A 162 -2.27 1.31 -11.30
N VAL A 163 -2.06 0.09 -10.79
CA VAL A 163 -1.52 -0.13 -9.45
C VAL A 163 -0.08 0.32 -9.34
N ILE A 164 0.78 -0.02 -10.30
CA ILE A 164 2.20 0.33 -10.27
C ILE A 164 2.40 1.84 -10.41
N CYS A 165 1.76 2.49 -11.40
CA CYS A 165 1.81 3.95 -11.53
C CYS A 165 1.23 4.65 -10.30
N GLY A 166 0.15 4.12 -9.72
CA GLY A 166 -0.42 4.62 -8.48
C GLY A 166 0.58 4.55 -7.32
N LEU A 167 1.22 3.40 -7.12
CA LEU A 167 2.22 3.20 -6.08
C LEU A 167 3.45 4.09 -6.26
N ILE A 168 3.94 4.26 -7.48
CA ILE A 168 5.06 5.16 -7.77
C ILE A 168 4.76 6.57 -7.28
N ASN A 169 3.57 7.08 -7.58
CA ASN A 169 3.16 8.41 -7.16
C ASN A 169 2.89 8.51 -5.65
N VAL A 170 2.28 7.50 -5.04
CA VAL A 170 2.05 7.46 -3.59
C VAL A 170 3.37 7.49 -2.81
N ILE A 171 4.34 6.67 -3.20
CA ILE A 171 5.65 6.61 -2.55
C ILE A 171 6.38 7.95 -2.75
N ARG A 172 6.35 8.49 -3.97
CA ARG A 172 6.95 9.80 -4.27
C ARG A 172 6.34 10.91 -3.40
N PHE A 173 5.01 10.95 -3.27
CA PHE A 173 4.30 11.91 -2.45
C PHE A 173 4.69 11.81 -0.97
N GLU A 174 4.73 10.60 -0.41
CA GLU A 174 5.15 10.35 0.98
C GLU A 174 6.59 10.84 1.24
N LEU A 175 7.51 10.61 0.29
CA LEU A 175 8.89 11.08 0.40
C LEU A 175 8.98 12.62 0.34
N GLU A 176 8.21 13.25 -0.56
CA GLU A 176 8.11 14.70 -0.68
C GLU A 176 7.53 15.33 0.59
N GLU A 177 6.45 14.76 1.15
CA GLU A 177 5.84 15.21 2.40
C GLU A 177 6.85 15.15 3.55
N LYS A 178 7.54 14.02 3.72
CA LYS A 178 8.60 13.86 4.73
C LYS A 178 9.72 14.89 4.57
N SER A 179 10.16 15.13 3.32
CA SER A 179 11.20 16.12 3.05
C SER A 179 10.74 17.56 3.34
N GLN A 180 9.48 17.90 3.06
CA GLN A 180 8.94 19.24 3.28
C GLN A 180 8.64 19.51 4.76
N GLU A 181 8.15 18.51 5.48
CA GLU A 181 7.82 18.61 6.90
C GLU A 181 9.04 18.53 7.82
N HIS A 182 10.22 18.12 7.32
CA HIS A 182 11.44 17.98 8.12
C HIS A 182 11.76 19.23 8.96
N GLY A 183 11.72 20.41 8.34
CA GLY A 183 11.97 21.67 9.05
C GLY A 183 10.96 21.95 10.18
N ARG A 184 9.68 21.64 9.94
CA ARG A 184 8.62 21.77 10.96
C ARG A 184 8.82 20.77 12.10
N HIS A 185 9.22 19.55 11.77
CA HIS A 185 9.54 18.52 12.76
C HIS A 185 10.72 18.95 13.65
N VAL A 186 11.80 19.46 13.07
CA VAL A 186 12.96 19.98 13.82
C VAL A 186 12.55 21.13 14.74
N ILE A 187 11.79 22.11 14.24
CA ILE A 187 11.30 23.23 15.06
C ILE A 187 10.41 22.72 16.20
N SER A 188 9.51 21.77 15.91
CA SER A 188 8.62 21.17 16.89
C SER A 188 9.38 20.48 18.03
N MET A 189 10.43 19.73 17.69
CA MET A 189 11.27 19.03 18.68
C MET A 189 12.13 19.98 19.51
N LEU A 190 12.60 21.08 18.90
CA LEU A 190 13.33 22.13 19.59
C LEU A 190 12.42 23.08 20.38
N THR A 191 11.09 22.96 20.29
CA THR A 191 10.18 23.83 21.04
C THR A 191 9.77 23.17 22.36
N ASP A 192 10.01 23.84 23.48
CA ASP A 192 9.41 23.44 24.76
C ASP A 192 7.92 23.79 24.73
N TYR A 193 7.07 22.76 24.72
CA TYR A 193 5.61 22.93 24.69
C TYR A 193 5.02 23.62 25.92
N ARG A 194 5.67 23.54 27.08
CA ARG A 194 5.19 24.19 28.31
C ARG A 194 5.47 25.68 28.30
N THR A 195 6.65 26.06 27.81
CA THR A 195 7.10 27.46 27.82
C THR A 195 6.91 28.17 26.48
N LYS A 196 6.59 27.42 25.41
CA LYS A 196 6.54 27.85 23.99
C LYS A 196 7.84 28.52 23.51
N LYS A 197 8.96 28.24 24.17
CA LYS A 197 10.28 28.77 23.81
C LYS A 197 11.10 27.73 23.07
N MET A 198 11.97 28.19 22.18
CA MET A 198 12.92 27.34 21.49
C MET A 198 14.08 26.99 22.44
N LYS A 199 14.33 25.70 22.61
CA LYS A 199 15.48 25.14 23.30
C LYS A 199 16.74 25.41 22.49
N SER A 200 17.85 25.62 23.19
CA SER A 200 19.18 25.56 22.58
C SER A 200 19.53 24.13 22.17
N LEU A 201 20.45 23.98 21.21
CA LEU A 201 21.00 22.68 20.83
C LEU A 201 21.61 21.94 22.03
N GLU A 202 22.26 22.66 22.95
CA GLU A 202 22.85 22.06 24.16
C GLU A 202 21.79 21.51 25.13
N GLU A 203 20.66 22.20 25.28
CA GLU A 203 19.54 21.71 26.10
C GLU A 203 18.93 20.46 25.47
N PHE A 204 18.72 20.48 24.15
CA PHE A 204 18.21 19.32 23.41
C PHE A 204 19.16 18.11 23.49
N GLU A 205 20.47 18.31 23.38
CA GLU A 205 21.44 17.22 23.45
C GLU A 205 21.52 16.56 24.84
N ARG A 206 21.22 17.31 25.90
CA ARG A 206 21.20 16.79 27.28
C ARG A 206 19.93 16.01 27.61
N GLU A 207 18.90 16.05 26.76
CA GLU A 207 17.68 15.28 26.98
C GLU A 207 17.89 13.79 26.67
N ASN A 208 17.30 12.95 27.52
CA ASN A 208 17.26 11.50 27.31
C ASN A 208 16.24 11.18 26.21
N HIS A 209 16.68 11.31 24.96
CA HIS A 209 15.94 10.91 23.77
C HIS A 209 16.49 9.60 23.18
N LEU A 210 15.65 8.89 22.44
CA LEU A 210 16.09 7.78 21.60
C LEU A 210 17.09 8.32 20.56
N GLY A 211 18.25 7.67 20.38
CA GLY A 211 19.28 8.11 19.43
C GLY A 211 18.76 8.34 18.01
N GLU A 212 17.76 7.58 17.59
CA GLU A 212 17.05 7.72 16.31
C GLU A 212 16.40 9.10 16.11
N LEU A 213 15.85 9.71 17.18
CA LEU A 213 15.26 11.05 17.11
C LEU A 213 16.32 12.13 16.88
N LYS A 214 17.51 11.97 17.48
CA LYS A 214 18.61 12.91 17.31
C LYS A 214 19.15 12.88 15.89
N THR A 215 19.28 11.69 15.29
CA THR A 215 19.69 11.54 13.89
C THR A 215 18.75 12.29 12.94
N LYS A 216 17.44 12.24 13.19
CA LYS A 216 16.42 12.92 12.39
C LYS A 216 16.50 14.45 12.43
N MET A 217 17.24 15.03 13.37
CA MET A 217 17.38 16.48 13.52
C MET A 217 18.62 17.08 12.84
N THR A 218 19.41 16.25 12.16
CA THR A 218 20.62 16.68 11.47
C THR A 218 20.34 17.24 10.07
N VAL A 219 21.24 18.07 9.57
CA VAL A 219 21.22 18.55 8.18
C VAL A 219 21.44 17.38 7.22
N GLU A 220 22.25 16.41 7.63
CA GLU A 220 22.54 15.16 6.94
C GLU A 220 21.27 14.36 6.68
N PHE A 221 20.37 14.29 7.66
CA PHE A 221 19.07 13.65 7.48
C PHE A 221 18.19 14.40 6.47
N GLY A 222 18.18 15.74 6.51
CA GLY A 222 17.48 16.54 5.50
C GLY A 222 18.00 16.30 4.06
N LYS A 223 19.32 16.17 3.89
CA LYS A 223 19.94 15.79 2.60
C LYS A 223 19.57 14.36 2.20
N GLU A 224 19.50 13.44 3.16
CA GLU A 224 19.09 12.06 2.92
C GLU A 224 17.64 11.97 2.45
N LEU A 225 16.72 12.79 2.98
CA LEU A 225 15.33 12.86 2.51
C LEU A 225 15.26 13.28 1.03
N GLN A 226 16.03 14.29 0.64
CA GLN A 226 16.13 14.71 -0.77
C GLN A 226 16.75 13.61 -1.66
N ARG A 227 17.79 12.93 -1.16
CA ARG A 227 18.43 11.81 -1.86
C ARG A 227 17.43 10.68 -2.13
N ARG A 228 16.56 10.35 -1.16
CA ARG A 228 15.55 9.30 -1.31
C ARG A 228 14.55 9.62 -2.42
N ILE A 229 14.11 10.87 -2.54
CA ILE A 229 13.24 11.32 -3.65
C ILE A 229 13.95 11.10 -4.99
N TYR A 230 15.19 11.60 -5.11
CA TYR A 230 15.98 11.44 -6.34
C TYR A 230 16.20 9.97 -6.72
N LEU A 231 16.52 9.14 -5.73
CA LEU A 231 16.72 7.71 -5.93
C LEU A 231 15.44 7.04 -6.41
N TRP A 232 14.31 7.33 -5.77
CA TRP A 232 13.01 6.78 -6.16
C TRP A 232 12.68 7.14 -7.61
N ASP A 233 12.76 8.42 -7.96
CA ASP A 233 12.51 8.90 -9.32
C ASP A 233 13.45 8.22 -10.33
N SER A 234 14.72 7.99 -9.96
CA SER A 234 15.69 7.31 -10.83
C SER A 234 15.35 5.83 -11.08
N LEU A 235 15.00 5.10 -10.02
CA LEU A 235 14.65 3.67 -10.09
C LEU A 235 13.36 3.46 -10.88
N THR A 236 12.36 4.31 -10.66
CA THR A 236 11.04 4.12 -11.26
C THR A 236 10.87 4.77 -12.62
N ARG A 237 11.81 5.60 -13.08
CA ARG A 237 11.71 6.34 -14.35
C ARG A 237 11.29 5.49 -15.54
N LYS A 238 11.87 4.30 -15.68
CA LYS A 238 11.54 3.39 -16.80
C LYS A 238 10.11 2.85 -16.68
N LEU A 239 9.67 2.53 -15.47
CA LEU A 239 8.33 1.98 -15.21
C LEU A 239 7.21 2.99 -15.50
N GLN A 240 7.55 4.26 -15.72
CA GLN A 240 6.62 5.34 -16.09
C GLN A 240 6.78 5.78 -17.55
N ASP A 241 7.75 5.23 -18.28
CA ASP A 241 8.04 5.62 -19.66
C ASP A 241 7.15 4.80 -20.61
N HIS A 242 6.33 5.49 -21.39
CA HIS A 242 5.38 4.84 -22.31
C HIS A 242 6.06 3.94 -23.34
N TYR A 243 7.21 4.38 -23.87
CA TYR A 243 7.95 3.60 -24.84
C TYR A 243 8.52 2.33 -24.20
N TYR A 244 9.09 2.43 -23.00
CA TYR A 244 9.53 1.25 -22.26
C TYR A 244 8.39 0.28 -21.99
N LEU A 245 7.22 0.77 -21.56
CA LEU A 245 6.07 -0.07 -21.26
C LEU A 245 5.51 -0.77 -22.50
N GLU A 246 5.43 -0.09 -23.65
CA GLU A 246 5.05 -0.70 -24.92
C GLU A 246 6.02 -1.83 -25.30
N ASN A 247 7.33 -1.58 -25.22
CA ASN A 247 8.34 -2.57 -25.59
C ASN A 247 8.52 -3.69 -24.56
N LEU A 248 8.21 -3.46 -23.28
CA LEU A 248 8.35 -4.45 -22.22
C LEU A 248 7.56 -5.73 -22.56
N TYR A 249 6.36 -5.55 -23.10
CA TYR A 249 5.51 -6.67 -23.51
C TYR A 249 5.87 -7.20 -24.91
N GLU A 250 6.31 -6.35 -25.84
CA GLU A 250 6.75 -6.81 -27.16
C GLU A 250 8.04 -7.66 -27.11
N GLU A 251 9.03 -7.25 -26.32
CA GLU A 251 10.31 -7.96 -26.20
C GLU A 251 10.15 -9.34 -25.56
N GLU A 252 9.32 -9.45 -24.53
CA GLU A 252 9.09 -10.73 -23.86
C GLU A 252 8.23 -11.67 -24.74
N SER A 253 7.22 -11.15 -25.45
CA SER A 253 6.49 -11.92 -26.49
C SER A 253 7.42 -12.45 -27.61
N ASN A 254 8.46 -11.69 -27.96
CA ASN A 254 9.44 -12.09 -28.99
C ASN A 254 10.53 -13.04 -28.46
N ARG A 255 10.75 -13.11 -27.14
CA ARG A 255 11.71 -14.05 -26.52
C ARG A 255 11.15 -15.45 -26.34
N ILE A 256 9.83 -15.55 -26.23
CA ILE A 256 9.16 -16.83 -25.98
C ILE A 256 8.86 -17.58 -27.30
N LYS A 257 8.79 -16.87 -28.43
CA LYS A 257 8.70 -17.44 -29.80
C LYS A 257 10.02 -17.99 -30.33
#